data_AF-A0A3C0KUL6-F1
#
_entry.id   AF-A0A3C0KUL6-F1
#
_cell.length_a   1.000
_cell.length_b   1.000
_cell.length_c   1.000
_cell.angle_alpha   90.00
_cell.angle_beta   90.00
_cell.angle_gamma   90.00
#
_symmetry.space_group_name_H-M   'P 1'
#
loop_
_entity.id
_entity.type
_entity.pdbx_description
1 polymer ?
#
loop_
_entity_poly.entity_id
_entity_poly.type
_entity_poly.pdbx_seq_one_letter_code
_entity_poly.pdbx_strand_id
1 'polypeptide(L)'
;MKTLVPKKVFFTKGVGTHKDELHSFERALRDAGIEKCNLVQVSSIFPPGAKMISRAQGLPMLVPGAITFCVMSRACSNEPKR
;
A
#
# COMPACT_ATOMS: atom_id res chain seq x y z
N MET A 1 -21.61 -8.29 -17.40
CA MET A 1 -20.25 -8.29 -16.78
C MET A 1 -20.35 -7.65 -15.41
N LYS A 2 -19.67 -8.19 -14.39
CA LYS A 2 -19.64 -7.61 -13.04
C LYS A 2 -18.58 -6.52 -12.99
N THR A 3 -18.94 -5.32 -12.53
CA THR A 3 -17.99 -4.22 -12.34
C THR A 3 -17.00 -4.55 -11.21
N LEU A 4 -15.71 -4.31 -11.44
CA LEU A 4 -14.66 -4.51 -10.44
C LEU A 4 -14.65 -3.36 -9.43
N VAL A 5 -15.44 -3.49 -8.37
CA VAL A 5 -15.53 -2.49 -7.29
C VAL A 5 -15.06 -3.12 -5.97
N PRO A 6 -13.99 -2.59 -5.33
CA PRO A 6 -13.52 -3.10 -4.04
C PRO A 6 -14.59 -2.95 -2.95
N LYS A 7 -14.73 -3.98 -2.11
CA LYS A 7 -15.69 -4.00 -0.99
C LYS A 7 -15.07 -3.72 0.38
N LYS A 8 -13.74 -3.76 0.46
CA LYS A 8 -12.98 -3.58 1.70
C LYS A 8 -11.76 -2.72 1.38
N VAL A 9 -11.44 -1.80 2.29
CA VAL A 9 -10.25 -0.95 2.21
C VAL A 9 -9.60 -0.92 3.58
N PHE A 10 -8.28 -0.90 3.63
CA PHE A 10 -7.54 -0.66 4.87
C PHE A 10 -6.41 0.31 4.59
N PHE A 11 -6.01 1.05 5.62
CA PHE A 11 -4.86 1.94 5.54
C PHE A 11 -3.64 1.24 6.12
N THR A 12 -2.51 1.43 5.44
CA THR A 12 -1.19 1.09 5.94
C THR A 12 -0.23 2.22 5.64
N LYS A 13 0.82 2.29 6.43
CA LYS A 13 1.92 3.23 6.25
C LYS A 13 3.21 2.51 6.59
N GLY A 14 4.30 2.94 5.99
CA GLY A 14 5.60 2.46 6.35
C GLY A 14 6.68 3.48 6.04
N VAL A 15 7.81 3.34 6.72
CA VAL A 15 8.99 4.18 6.54
C VAL A 15 10.18 3.28 6.22
N GLY A 16 11.03 3.74 5.31
CA GLY A 16 12.24 3.02 4.93
C GLY A 16 13.40 3.98 4.71
N THR A 17 14.53 3.65 5.30
CA THR A 17 15.78 4.41 5.16
C THR A 17 16.83 3.53 4.50
N HIS A 18 17.42 4.01 3.42
CA HIS A 18 18.54 3.38 2.74
C HIS A 18 19.34 4.44 1.97
N LYS A 19 20.58 4.12 1.59
CA LYS A 19 21.40 5.00 0.75
C LYS A 19 20.78 5.16 -0.65
N ASP A 20 20.28 4.06 -1.20
CA ASP A 20 19.60 4.03 -2.50
C ASP A 20 18.08 4.20 -2.35
N GLU A 21 17.49 5.05 -3.21
CA GLU A 21 16.06 5.38 -3.19
C GLU A 21 15.16 4.14 -3.41
N LEU A 22 15.55 3.25 -4.33
CA LEU A 22 14.74 2.06 -4.61
C LEU A 22 14.62 1.14 -3.39
N HIS A 23 15.74 0.93 -2.69
CA HIS A 23 15.77 0.12 -1.48
C HIS A 23 15.14 0.83 -0.27
N SER A 24 15.21 2.16 -0.20
CA SER A 24 14.49 2.90 0.86
C SER A 24 12.98 2.77 0.65
N PHE A 25 12.51 2.81 -0.59
CA PHE A 25 11.11 2.57 -0.94
C PHE A 25 10.67 1.13 -0.66
N GLU A 26 11.48 0.12 -1.03
CA GLU A 26 11.19 -1.29 -0.72
C GLU A 26 11.06 -1.53 0.80
N ARG A 27 11.95 -0.94 1.60
CA ARG A 27 11.88 -0.99 3.07
C ARG A 27 10.59 -0.35 3.59
N ALA A 28 10.15 0.77 3.01
CA ALA A 28 8.89 1.39 3.38
C ALA A 28 7.68 0.49 3.06
N LEU A 29 7.70 -0.20 1.92
CA LEU A 29 6.65 -1.18 1.57
C LEU A 29 6.64 -2.37 2.53
N ARG A 30 7.82 -2.83 2.97
CA ARG A 30 7.97 -3.93 3.94
C ARG A 30 7.48 -3.53 5.32
N ASP A 31 7.82 -2.32 5.78
CA ASP A 31 7.28 -1.77 7.03
C ASP A 31 5.75 -1.60 6.96
N ALA A 32 5.21 -1.25 5.79
CA ALA A 32 3.77 -1.23 5.52
C ALA A 32 3.13 -2.63 5.40
N GLY A 33 3.92 -3.69 5.21
CA GLY A 33 3.47 -5.09 5.08
C GLY A 33 2.84 -5.44 3.72
N ILE A 34 3.12 -4.64 2.68
CA ILE A 34 2.55 -4.79 1.33
C ILE A 34 3.63 -5.01 0.25
N GLU A 35 4.87 -5.29 0.66
CA GLU A 35 6.02 -5.56 -0.22
C GLU A 35 5.82 -6.80 -1.09
N LYS A 36 5.03 -7.76 -0.61
CA LYS A 36 4.74 -9.02 -1.30
C LYS A 36 3.70 -8.90 -2.42
N CYS A 37 3.13 -7.72 -2.64
CA CYS A 37 2.06 -7.47 -3.61
C CYS A 37 2.59 -6.79 -4.87
N ASN A 38 1.93 -7.04 -6.01
CA ASN A 38 2.13 -6.26 -7.22
C ASN A 38 1.21 -5.04 -7.17
N LEU A 39 1.73 -3.90 -6.71
CA LEU A 39 0.94 -2.70 -6.45
C LEU A 39 0.58 -1.95 -7.74
N VAL A 40 -0.71 -1.73 -7.97
CA VAL A 40 -1.22 -0.87 -9.05
C VAL A 40 -1.76 0.41 -8.44
N GLN A 41 -1.13 1.53 -8.76
CA GLN A 41 -1.59 2.83 -8.30
C GLN A 41 -2.86 3.23 -9.06
N VAL A 42 -3.91 3.57 -8.31
CA VAL A 42 -5.19 4.07 -8.85
C VAL A 42 -5.48 5.47 -8.35
N SER A 43 -6.48 6.11 -8.93
CA SER A 43 -6.95 7.43 -8.49
C SER A 43 -7.51 7.39 -7.06
N SER A 44 -7.48 8.55 -6.40
CA SER A 44 -7.84 8.72 -4.98
C SER A 44 -9.36 8.73 -4.73
N ILE A 45 -10.09 7.72 -5.21
CA ILE A 45 -11.55 7.60 -5.05
C ILE A 45 -11.87 6.47 -4.08
N PHE A 46 -12.60 6.78 -3.00
CA PHE A 46 -13.11 5.76 -2.08
C PHE A 46 -14.38 5.10 -2.65
N PRO A 47 -14.42 3.76 -2.82
CA PRO A 47 -15.57 3.12 -3.45
C PRO A 47 -16.84 3.18 -2.58
N PRO A 48 -18.02 3.42 -3.18
CA PRO A 48 -19.27 3.47 -2.43
C PRO A 48 -19.58 2.10 -1.81
N GLY A 49 -19.96 2.11 -0.52
CA GLY A 49 -20.30 0.89 0.23
C GLY A 49 -19.10 0.01 0.63
N ALA A 50 -17.86 0.42 0.34
CA ALA A 50 -16.68 -0.28 0.82
C ALA A 50 -16.53 -0.12 2.34
N LYS A 51 -16.24 -1.23 3.03
CA LYS A 51 -15.99 -1.23 4.47
C LYS A 51 -14.52 -0.92 4.75
N MET A 52 -14.29 0.05 5.61
CA MET A 52 -12.96 0.27 6.18
C MET A 52 -12.67 -0.82 7.22
N ILE A 53 -11.58 -1.55 7.05
CA ILE A 53 -11.14 -2.60 7.99
C ILE A 53 -9.76 -2.23 8.55
N SER A 54 -9.39 -2.85 9.67
CA SER A 54 -8.08 -2.60 10.28
C SER A 54 -6.96 -3.22 9.45
N ARG A 55 -5.74 -2.70 9.59
CA ARG A 55 -4.53 -3.28 8.99
C ARG A 55 -4.36 -4.76 9.36
N ALA A 56 -4.60 -5.11 10.63
CA ALA A 56 -4.51 -6.48 11.13
C ALA A 56 -5.50 -7.44 10.44
N GLN A 57 -6.67 -6.94 10.04
CA GLN A 57 -7.65 -7.72 9.27
C GLN A 57 -7.33 -7.72 7.77
N GLY A 58 -6.80 -6.63 7.22
CA GLY A 58 -6.54 -6.47 5.79
C GLY A 58 -5.31 -7.24 5.30
N LEU A 59 -4.20 -7.20 6.04
CA LEU A 59 -2.94 -7.83 5.62
C LEU A 59 -3.04 -9.35 5.38
N PRO A 60 -3.73 -10.14 6.23
CA PRO A 60 -3.92 -11.57 5.97
C PRO A 60 -4.80 -11.86 4.75
N MET A 61 -5.61 -10.91 4.29
CA MET A 61 -6.45 -11.06 3.10
C MET A 61 -5.66 -10.83 1.80
N LEU A 62 -4.42 -10.33 1.89
CA LEU A 62 -3.55 -10.14 0.73
C LEU A 62 -2.88 -11.45 0.32
N VAL A 63 -2.96 -11.77 -0.97
CA VAL A 63 -2.27 -12.91 -1.58
C VAL A 63 -0.92 -12.45 -2.13
N PRO A 64 0.21 -13.04 -1.71
CA PRO A 64 1.52 -12.73 -2.28
C PRO A 64 1.51 -12.90 -3.81
N GLY A 65 2.11 -11.93 -4.54
CA GLY A 65 2.15 -11.91 -6.00
C GLY A 65 0.87 -11.43 -6.69
N ALA A 66 -0.23 -11.19 -5.96
CA ALA A 66 -1.47 -10.70 -6.56
C ALA A 66 -1.38 -9.22 -6.95
N ILE A 67 -2.07 -8.86 -8.05
CA ILE A 67 -2.32 -7.47 -8.42
C ILE A 67 -3.17 -6.83 -7.32
N THR A 68 -2.62 -5.84 -6.64
CA THR A 68 -3.24 -5.15 -5.52
C THR A 68 -3.38 -3.68 -5.87
N PHE A 69 -4.61 -3.24 -6.11
CA PHE A 69 -4.90 -1.84 -6.36
C PHE A 69 -4.75 -1.03 -5.06
N CYS A 70 -4.04 0.09 -5.13
CA CYS A 70 -3.84 0.98 -3.99
C CYS A 70 -3.88 2.44 -4.42
N VAL A 71 -4.34 3.29 -3.51
CA VAL A 71 -4.06 4.72 -3.56
C VAL A 71 -2.79 4.93 -2.78
N MET A 72 -1.76 5.47 -3.42
CA MET A 72 -0.45 5.63 -2.82
C MET A 72 -0.05 7.10 -2.79
N SER A 73 0.40 7.55 -1.62
CA SER A 73 1.12 8.80 -1.44
C SER A 73 2.52 8.47 -0.93
N ARG A 74 3.54 9.09 -1.51
CA ARG A 74 4.95 8.85 -1.19
C ARG A 74 5.65 10.18 -0.98
N ALA A 75 6.47 10.25 0.06
CA ALA A 75 7.42 11.34 0.29
C ALA A 75 8.81 10.73 0.52
N CYS A 76 9.83 11.34 -0.05
CA CYS A 76 11.22 10.94 0.10
C CYS A 76 12.09 12.18 0.39
N SER A 77 13.09 12.03 1.23
CA SER A 77 14.08 13.06 1.54
C SER A 77 15.46 12.43 1.67
N ASN A 78 16.49 13.17 1.29
CA ASN A 78 17.90 12.85 1.51
C ASN A 78 18.51 13.71 2.64
N GLU A 79 17.68 14.48 3.35
CA GLU A 79 18.12 15.29 4.49
C GLU A 79 18.24 14.42 5.75
N PRO A 80 19.37 14.49 6.49
CA PRO A 80 19.51 13.77 7.75
C PRO A 80 18.43 14.20 8.76
N LYS A 81 17.71 13.23 9.33
CA LYS A 81 16.69 13.41 10.39
C LYS A 81 15.38 14.12 9.99
N ARG A 82 15.00 14.08 8.71
CA ARG A 82 13.72 14.58 8.21
C ARG A 82 12.71 13.48 7.93
#